data_AF-A0A7J7PSU2-F1
#
_entry.id   AF-A0A7J7PSU2-F1
#
_cell.length_a   1.000
_cell.length_b   1.000
_cell.length_c   1.000
_cell.angle_alpha   90.00
_cell.angle_beta   90.00
_cell.angle_gamma   90.00
#
_symmetry.space_group_name_H-M   'P 1'
#
loop_
_entity.id
_entity.type
_entity.pdbx_description
1 polymer ?
#
loop_
_entity_poly.entity_id
_entity_poly.type
_entity_poly.pdbx_seq_one_letter_code
_entity_poly.pdbx_strand_id
1 'polypeptide(L)'
;MACEHLPHATYHCPDTAHHVTGVECVECVQMTSPPNPRMALLLSTLIPASFIRHYAAYVAPGGACRASSRAFALARNSSRTPGRMGKRKEQEEVDSDELDEDIEVKAKPKKPRAPRTKKVAEPSVDDLGYNIEPPSLIWKDFGTEPNAKIAAFDLDGTLVEVKSGAQFPKHAGDWRWFNKKVPEKLAEFSEQGYKLVLFTNQGSIKSALGGVAAKKVKDRIDDIQKKLKEEHRLELPWQVFIAPAMAPGDPMRKPAPGMWRFMAQHCNGGTQPDLKQCFFVGDADGTAGSHSSSDLEFAKAVGIAFKTPTEVFGPMEGKASLSSEQRKAAMEAAHSGAAPNSELVLQFEQLSKDTFEAVKRGEGDAFRASAYKKVAEALATFPSKITTANLKEVGKLKGVGKGSLDKVKKYLECGHIQGEEGAQAAAAEQQQHQEKFSKATEAAMQFM
;
A
#
# COMPACT_ATOMS: atom_id res chain seq x y z
N MET A 1 -37.21 48.46 11.71
CA MET A 1 -37.34 49.32 12.92
C MET A 1 -36.36 48.79 13.94
N ALA A 2 -35.57 49.57 14.68
CA ALA A 2 -35.11 50.95 14.52
C ALA A 2 -33.82 51.10 15.36
N CYS A 3 -33.04 52.18 15.18
CA CYS A 3 -31.86 52.48 15.99
C CYS A 3 -32.24 52.94 17.41
N GLU A 4 -31.26 52.89 18.34
CA GLU A 4 -30.77 54.00 19.21
C GLU A 4 -29.84 53.38 20.29
N HIS A 5 -28.55 53.74 20.49
CA HIS A 5 -27.82 55.00 20.73
C HIS A 5 -27.40 55.18 22.21
N LEU A 6 -26.10 54.97 22.47
CA LEU A 6 -25.18 55.69 23.39
C LEU A 6 -25.52 55.85 24.90
N PRO A 7 -24.50 55.90 25.79
CA PRO A 7 -23.81 57.18 26.08
C PRO A 7 -22.27 57.10 26.22
N HIS A 8 -21.66 58.30 26.20
CA HIS A 8 -20.22 58.58 26.36
C HIS A 8 -19.71 58.45 27.81
N ALA A 9 -18.39 58.26 27.96
CA ALA A 9 -17.61 58.84 29.06
C ALA A 9 -16.19 59.24 28.58
N THR A 10 -15.67 60.33 29.11
CA THR A 10 -14.38 60.98 28.76
C THR A 10 -13.23 60.55 29.68
N TYR A 11 -11.96 60.65 29.26
CA TYR A 11 -10.99 61.62 29.84
C TYR A 11 -9.52 61.53 29.36
N HIS A 12 -8.90 62.72 29.27
CA HIS A 12 -7.48 63.14 29.36
C HIS A 12 -6.32 62.41 28.63
N CYS A 13 -5.55 63.25 27.93
CA CYS A 13 -4.14 63.11 27.59
C CYS A 13 -3.33 64.19 28.36
N PRO A 14 -2.06 63.95 28.73
CA PRO A 14 -1.09 65.00 29.07
C PRO A 14 0.04 65.15 28.03
N ASP A 15 0.53 66.37 27.86
CA ASP A 15 1.49 66.80 26.84
C ASP A 15 2.90 66.21 26.97
N THR A 16 3.63 66.15 25.84
CA THR A 16 4.89 66.92 25.69
C THR A 16 5.27 67.08 24.22
N ALA A 17 5.72 68.27 23.84
CA ALA A 17 6.02 68.64 22.46
C ALA A 17 7.53 68.61 22.18
N HIS A 18 7.93 68.29 20.94
CA HIS A 18 9.08 68.92 20.28
C HIS A 18 8.98 68.82 18.74
N HIS A 19 9.12 69.96 18.07
CA HIS A 19 9.24 70.08 16.62
C HIS A 19 10.72 70.15 16.22
N VAL A 20 11.21 69.25 15.36
CA VAL A 20 12.39 69.48 14.51
C VAL A 20 12.18 68.80 13.16
N THR A 21 12.52 69.53 12.09
CA THR A 21 12.55 69.05 10.70
C THR A 21 13.94 68.52 10.33
N GLY A 22 14.06 67.37 9.65
CA GLY A 22 15.36 66.96 9.12
C GLY A 22 15.42 65.54 8.54
N VAL A 23 15.90 65.47 7.30
CA VAL A 23 16.19 64.28 6.49
C VAL A 23 17.32 63.43 7.12
N GLU A 24 17.24 62.09 7.11
CA GLU A 24 18.19 61.16 6.46
C GLU A 24 18.08 59.67 6.91
N CYS A 25 18.66 58.79 6.08
CA CYS A 25 18.99 57.38 6.32
C CYS A 25 17.87 56.34 6.48
N VAL A 26 17.39 55.84 5.33
CA VAL A 26 16.93 54.44 5.19
C VAL A 26 18.16 53.58 4.89
N GLU A 27 18.47 52.59 5.73
CA GLU A 27 19.51 51.60 5.43
C GLU A 27 19.06 50.62 4.33
N CYS A 28 19.92 50.42 3.34
CA CYS A 28 19.72 49.44 2.28
C CYS A 28 19.92 48.00 2.79
N VAL A 29 18.84 47.25 3.00
CA VAL A 29 18.91 45.78 2.95
C VAL A 29 18.75 45.33 1.50
N GLN A 30 19.82 44.82 0.90
CA GLN A 30 19.84 44.34 -0.48
C GLN A 30 18.98 43.08 -0.63
N MET A 31 17.79 43.22 -1.22
CA MET A 31 17.02 42.05 -1.69
C MET A 31 17.65 41.51 -2.98
N THR A 32 18.24 40.32 -2.90
CA THR A 32 18.72 39.58 -4.06
C THR A 32 17.60 38.70 -4.63
N SER A 33 17.44 38.76 -5.96
CA SER A 33 16.57 37.94 -6.84
C SER A 33 15.16 38.50 -7.16
N PRO A 34 14.74 38.48 -8.44
CA PRO A 34 13.44 38.98 -8.90
C PRO A 34 12.29 37.96 -8.74
N PRO A 35 11.02 38.40 -8.73
CA PRO A 35 9.86 37.52 -8.56
C PRO A 35 9.58 36.61 -9.76
N ASN A 36 9.11 35.39 -9.46
CA ASN A 36 8.83 34.31 -10.40
C ASN A 36 7.54 34.59 -11.23
N PRO A 37 7.56 34.49 -12.58
CA PRO A 37 6.41 34.80 -13.44
C PRO A 37 5.33 33.69 -13.43
N ARG A 38 4.68 33.48 -12.29
CA ARG A 38 3.48 32.61 -12.17
C ARG A 38 2.49 33.01 -11.06
N MET A 39 2.57 34.27 -10.59
CA MET A 39 1.68 34.89 -9.60
C MET A 39 0.97 36.14 -10.20
N ALA A 40 0.54 36.03 -11.47
CA ALA A 40 -0.12 37.11 -12.22
C ALA A 40 -1.42 36.63 -12.91
N LEU A 41 -2.16 35.75 -12.24
CA LEU A 41 -3.50 35.33 -12.64
C LEU A 41 -4.28 34.94 -11.37
N LEU A 42 -5.41 35.63 -11.13
CA LEU A 42 -6.25 35.65 -9.91
C LEU A 42 -5.96 36.81 -8.94
N LEU A 43 -6.27 38.05 -9.36
CA LEU A 43 -6.82 39.13 -8.51
C LEU A 43 -7.21 40.36 -9.36
N SER A 44 -8.32 40.27 -10.10
CA SER A 44 -9.00 41.45 -10.68
C SER A 44 -10.44 41.14 -11.13
N THR A 45 -11.35 41.11 -10.17
CA THR A 45 -12.74 41.50 -10.41
C THR A 45 -13.07 42.69 -9.52
N LEU A 46 -13.89 43.60 -10.06
CA LEU A 46 -14.38 44.87 -9.49
C LEU A 46 -13.52 46.14 -9.74
N ILE A 47 -14.21 47.13 -10.34
CA ILE A 47 -13.94 48.59 -10.41
C ILE A 47 -13.04 49.07 -11.60
N PRO A 48 -13.40 50.19 -12.29
CA PRO A 48 -13.35 50.22 -13.77
C PRO A 48 -12.23 51.08 -14.42
N ALA A 49 -12.11 50.92 -15.73
CA ALA A 49 -11.12 51.57 -16.58
C ALA A 49 -11.30 53.10 -16.69
N SER A 50 -10.41 53.83 -16.02
CA SER A 50 -9.97 55.17 -16.43
C SER A 50 -8.48 55.33 -16.04
N PHE A 51 -7.76 56.24 -16.69
CA PHE A 51 -6.29 56.42 -16.60
C PHE A 51 -5.41 55.37 -17.32
N ILE A 52 -5.41 55.46 -18.66
CA ILE A 52 -4.18 55.20 -19.44
C ILE A 52 -3.52 56.56 -19.72
N ARG A 53 -2.30 56.80 -19.22
CA ARG A 53 -1.39 57.81 -19.79
C ARG A 53 0.09 57.44 -19.60
N HIS A 54 0.72 57.14 -20.74
CA HIS A 54 2.08 57.54 -21.12
C HIS A 54 3.25 57.17 -20.19
N TYR A 55 4.10 56.26 -20.69
CA TYR A 55 5.55 56.35 -20.49
C TYR A 55 6.20 56.68 -21.83
N ALA A 56 7.03 57.72 -21.86
CA ALA A 56 7.75 58.18 -23.04
C ALA A 56 9.27 58.07 -22.83
N ALA A 57 9.95 57.83 -23.95
CA ALA A 57 11.38 57.79 -24.22
C ALA A 57 12.37 58.41 -23.21
N TYR A 58 13.51 57.72 -23.04
CA TYR A 58 14.82 58.39 -23.10
C TYR A 58 15.85 57.48 -23.80
N VAL A 59 16.79 58.07 -24.55
CA VAL A 59 17.66 57.37 -25.51
C VAL A 59 19.12 57.80 -25.38
N ALA A 60 20.01 56.80 -25.17
CA ALA A 60 21.44 56.77 -25.55
C ALA A 60 22.42 57.76 -24.84
N PRO A 61 23.76 57.64 -25.02
CA PRO A 61 24.51 56.66 -25.84
C PRO A 61 25.74 55.98 -25.18
N GLY A 62 26.26 54.92 -25.83
CA GLY A 62 27.69 54.57 -25.77
C GLY A 62 28.08 53.08 -25.81
N GLY A 63 28.68 52.62 -26.93
CA GLY A 63 29.71 51.55 -26.89
C GLY A 63 29.36 50.10 -27.31
N ALA A 64 29.42 49.83 -28.62
CA ALA A 64 30.15 48.71 -29.30
C ALA A 64 30.52 47.40 -28.52
N CYS A 65 30.43 46.18 -29.07
CA CYS A 65 29.92 45.69 -30.37
C CYS A 65 29.87 44.12 -30.43
N ARG A 66 29.25 43.57 -31.50
CA ARG A 66 29.40 42.20 -32.07
C ARG A 66 28.74 40.99 -31.37
N ALA A 67 27.42 40.95 -31.53
CA ALA A 67 26.61 39.84 -32.05
C ALA A 67 27.26 38.51 -32.52
N SER A 68 26.54 37.41 -32.27
CA SER A 68 26.11 36.51 -33.36
C SER A 68 24.77 35.86 -33.04
N SER A 69 23.79 36.04 -33.93
CA SER A 69 22.44 35.49 -33.81
C SER A 69 22.28 34.26 -34.70
N ARG A 70 21.47 33.27 -34.30
CA ARG A 70 20.66 32.53 -35.28
C ARG A 70 19.37 31.95 -34.69
N ALA A 71 18.34 31.97 -35.50
CA ALA A 71 16.95 31.86 -35.10
C ALA A 71 16.34 30.47 -35.33
N PHE A 72 15.18 30.25 -34.71
CA PHE A 72 14.24 29.18 -35.04
C PHE A 72 13.84 29.21 -36.53
N ALA A 73 13.67 28.02 -37.12
CA ALA A 73 12.90 27.83 -38.34
C ALA A 73 12.09 26.53 -38.25
N LEU A 74 10.77 26.63 -38.39
CA LEU A 74 9.86 25.52 -38.65
C LEU A 74 9.70 25.36 -40.17
N ALA A 75 9.67 24.12 -40.68
CA ALA A 75 8.60 23.66 -41.61
C ALA A 75 8.88 22.30 -42.31
N ARG A 76 7.82 21.46 -42.29
CA ARG A 76 7.31 20.61 -43.39
C ARG A 76 8.02 19.30 -43.77
N ASN A 77 7.22 18.50 -44.48
CA ASN A 77 7.18 17.04 -44.60
C ASN A 77 7.22 16.66 -46.10
N SER A 78 7.93 15.59 -46.51
CA SER A 78 7.72 14.97 -47.85
C SER A 78 8.32 13.56 -48.02
N SER A 79 7.53 12.67 -48.65
CA SER A 79 7.89 11.58 -49.59
C SER A 79 8.92 10.47 -49.27
N ARG A 80 8.41 9.24 -49.07
CA ARG A 80 8.53 8.00 -49.94
C ARG A 80 9.60 8.04 -51.07
N THR A 81 10.33 6.99 -51.51
CA THR A 81 10.24 5.48 -51.50
C THR A 81 11.52 4.91 -52.21
N PRO A 82 11.70 3.61 -52.59
CA PRO A 82 11.34 2.30 -51.99
C PRO A 82 12.46 1.20 -52.02
N GLY A 83 12.30 0.14 -51.21
CA GLY A 83 12.31 -1.27 -51.70
C GLY A 83 13.60 -2.08 -51.89
N ARG A 84 13.64 -3.29 -51.28
CA ARG A 84 13.84 -4.59 -51.97
C ARG A 84 13.26 -5.75 -51.15
N MET A 85 12.53 -6.66 -51.79
CA MET A 85 11.95 -7.89 -51.18
C MET A 85 12.80 -9.13 -51.49
N GLY A 86 12.66 -10.20 -50.69
CA GLY A 86 13.16 -11.53 -51.06
C GLY A 86 13.09 -12.62 -49.97
N LYS A 87 11.90 -13.24 -49.81
CA LYS A 87 11.58 -14.69 -49.58
C LYS A 87 12.56 -15.58 -48.77
N ARG A 88 12.15 -16.26 -47.67
CA ARG A 88 11.47 -17.61 -47.63
C ARG A 88 12.13 -18.64 -48.56
N LYS A 89 12.70 -19.77 -48.13
CA LYS A 89 12.13 -20.99 -47.47
C LYS A 89 13.32 -21.90 -47.01
N GLU A 90 13.23 -22.97 -46.19
CA GLU A 90 12.17 -23.57 -45.34
C GLU A 90 12.76 -24.33 -44.10
N GLN A 91 12.75 -25.67 -44.07
CA GLN A 91 13.31 -26.61 -43.06
C GLN A 91 13.87 -27.86 -43.79
N GLU A 92 14.86 -28.56 -43.22
CA GLU A 92 14.82 -30.03 -42.95
C GLU A 92 16.10 -30.52 -42.22
N GLU A 93 15.97 -31.62 -41.50
CA GLU A 93 17.04 -32.32 -40.76
C GLU A 93 17.60 -33.46 -41.64
N VAL A 94 18.93 -33.67 -41.70
CA VAL A 94 19.52 -35.00 -41.92
C VAL A 94 20.81 -35.15 -41.10
N ASP A 95 20.87 -36.35 -40.54
CA ASP A 95 21.82 -37.07 -39.69
C ASP A 95 23.26 -37.29 -40.24
N SER A 96 24.05 -38.01 -39.44
CA SER A 96 25.29 -38.78 -39.74
C SER A 96 26.68 -38.10 -39.78
N ASP A 97 27.44 -38.39 -38.72
CA ASP A 97 28.78 -39.04 -38.68
C ASP A 97 30.10 -38.31 -39.04
N GLU A 98 31.03 -38.40 -38.05
CA GLU A 98 32.51 -38.43 -38.10
C GLU A 98 33.26 -37.25 -38.78
N LEU A 99 34.20 -36.53 -38.15
CA LEU A 99 35.44 -36.98 -37.48
C LEU A 99 36.02 -35.90 -36.53
N ASP A 100 36.91 -36.32 -35.62
CA ASP A 100 37.55 -35.49 -34.59
C ASP A 100 38.59 -34.48 -35.10
N GLU A 101 38.60 -33.25 -34.54
CA GLU A 101 39.85 -32.52 -34.21
C GLU A 101 39.68 -31.70 -32.92
N ASP A 102 40.51 -31.99 -31.91
CA ASP A 102 40.54 -31.30 -30.62
C ASP A 102 41.03 -29.84 -30.74
N ILE A 103 40.12 -28.85 -30.63
CA ILE A 103 40.50 -27.46 -30.37
C ILE A 103 39.96 -26.99 -29.01
N GLU A 104 40.83 -27.05 -28.01
CA GLU A 104 40.60 -26.59 -26.64
C GLU A 104 40.41 -25.06 -26.58
N VAL A 105 39.19 -24.56 -26.86
CA VAL A 105 38.85 -23.14 -26.74
C VAL A 105 38.77 -22.74 -25.26
N LYS A 106 39.92 -22.42 -24.69
CA LYS A 106 40.07 -21.92 -23.30
C LYS A 106 39.20 -20.68 -23.06
N ALA A 107 38.04 -20.90 -22.43
CA ALA A 107 37.13 -19.86 -22.00
C ALA A 107 37.83 -18.90 -21.02
N LYS A 108 38.19 -17.70 -21.48
CA LYS A 108 38.83 -16.68 -20.63
C LYS A 108 37.92 -16.37 -19.44
N PRO A 109 38.37 -16.52 -18.18
CA PRO A 109 37.54 -16.26 -17.02
C PRO A 109 37.13 -14.79 -16.99
N LYS A 110 35.81 -14.53 -16.92
CA LYS A 110 35.28 -13.19 -16.73
C LYS A 110 35.76 -12.69 -15.36
N LYS A 111 36.74 -11.78 -15.36
CA LYS A 111 37.24 -11.14 -14.13
C LYS A 111 36.04 -10.64 -13.30
N PRO A 112 36.01 -10.89 -11.97
CA PRO A 112 34.94 -10.38 -11.13
C PRO A 112 34.89 -8.86 -11.29
N ARG A 113 33.73 -8.36 -11.72
CA ARG A 113 33.53 -6.93 -11.95
C ARG A 113 33.62 -6.26 -10.59
N ALA A 114 34.70 -5.51 -10.35
CA ALA A 114 34.92 -4.78 -9.10
C ALA A 114 33.62 -4.05 -8.69
N PRO A 115 33.26 -4.05 -7.39
CA PRO A 115 31.99 -3.50 -6.94
C PRO A 115 31.94 -2.03 -7.36
N ARG A 116 31.13 -1.73 -8.37
CA ARG A 116 30.82 -0.36 -8.74
C ARG A 116 30.11 0.25 -7.55
N THR A 117 30.82 1.11 -6.82
CA THR A 117 30.22 2.10 -5.92
C THR A 117 29.20 2.86 -6.74
N LYS A 118 27.92 2.50 -6.60
CA LYS A 118 26.82 3.26 -7.17
C LYS A 118 26.94 4.64 -6.52
N LYS A 119 27.14 5.70 -7.32
CA LYS A 119 26.95 7.06 -6.82
C LYS A 119 25.56 7.09 -6.19
N VAL A 120 25.50 7.48 -4.91
CA VAL A 120 24.24 7.75 -4.24
C VAL A 120 23.55 8.85 -5.07
N ALA A 121 22.29 8.64 -5.41
CA ALA A 121 21.54 9.63 -6.16
C ALA A 121 21.37 10.90 -5.30
N GLU A 122 21.22 12.05 -5.94
CA GLU A 122 20.96 13.30 -5.22
C GLU A 122 19.50 13.33 -4.70
N PRO A 123 19.23 14.03 -3.59
CA PRO A 123 17.87 14.30 -3.14
C PRO A 123 17.03 14.95 -4.24
N SER A 124 15.76 14.56 -4.34
CA SER A 124 14.85 15.03 -5.40
C SER A 124 13.40 14.99 -4.95
N VAL A 125 12.52 15.74 -5.62
CA VAL A 125 11.07 15.68 -5.43
C VAL A 125 10.43 15.16 -6.71
N ASP A 126 9.49 14.22 -6.60
CA ASP A 126 8.76 13.70 -7.75
C ASP A 126 7.48 14.48 -8.09
N ASP A 127 6.86 14.13 -9.23
CA ASP A 127 5.64 14.77 -9.73
C ASP A 127 4.41 14.59 -8.79
N LEU A 128 4.49 13.73 -7.78
CA LEU A 128 3.47 13.51 -6.75
C LEU A 128 3.76 14.27 -5.45
N GLY A 129 4.83 15.07 -5.42
CA GLY A 129 5.27 15.83 -4.24
C GLY A 129 5.93 14.98 -3.15
N TYR A 130 6.40 13.76 -3.47
CA TYR A 130 7.21 12.98 -2.54
C TYR A 130 8.69 13.34 -2.70
N ASN A 131 9.30 13.74 -1.59
CA ASN A 131 10.74 13.84 -1.47
C ASN A 131 11.35 12.43 -1.50
N ILE A 132 12.44 12.28 -2.24
CA ILE A 132 13.24 11.08 -2.37
C ILE A 132 14.61 11.45 -1.79
N GLU A 133 15.00 10.77 -0.73
CA GLU A 133 16.21 11.00 0.06
C GLU A 133 17.09 9.73 -0.01
N PRO A 134 18.00 9.64 -0.99
CA PRO A 134 18.83 8.45 -1.16
C PRO A 134 19.83 8.29 0.00
N PRO A 135 20.18 7.06 0.40
CA PRO A 135 19.89 5.82 -0.32
C PRO A 135 18.51 5.21 -0.05
N SER A 136 17.83 5.55 1.06
CA SER A 136 16.78 4.70 1.64
C SER A 136 15.62 5.41 2.34
N LEU A 137 15.27 6.62 1.92
CA LEU A 137 14.09 7.31 2.45
C LEU A 137 13.23 7.94 1.33
N ILE A 138 11.92 7.88 1.49
CA ILE A 138 10.94 8.63 0.72
C ILE A 138 9.99 9.26 1.73
N TRP A 139 9.68 10.55 1.61
CA TRP A 139 8.78 11.23 2.55
C TRP A 139 7.92 12.33 1.91
N LYS A 140 6.77 12.62 2.51
CA LYS A 140 5.84 13.66 2.07
C LYS A 140 5.12 14.26 3.28
N ASP A 141 4.85 15.55 3.21
CA ASP A 141 4.05 16.27 4.20
C ASP A 141 2.69 16.64 3.58
N PHE A 142 1.61 16.41 4.31
CA PHE A 142 0.25 16.79 3.94
C PHE A 142 -0.24 18.03 4.74
N GLY A 143 0.68 18.88 5.20
CA GLY A 143 0.39 20.17 5.82
C GLY A 143 0.53 20.18 7.34
N THR A 144 1.49 19.42 7.90
CA THR A 144 1.74 19.42 9.35
C THR A 144 2.53 20.64 9.82
N GLU A 145 2.10 21.18 10.96
CA GLU A 145 2.88 22.15 11.71
C GLU A 145 3.91 21.45 12.64
N PRO A 146 5.04 22.10 12.96
CA PRO A 146 5.97 21.66 13.99
C PRO A 146 5.30 21.42 15.35
N ASN A 147 5.63 20.32 16.02
CA ASN A 147 5.03 20.01 17.33
C ASN A 147 5.96 19.14 18.20
N ALA A 148 5.91 19.33 19.53
CA ALA A 148 6.58 18.49 20.50
C ALA A 148 5.81 17.19 20.79
N LYS A 149 4.48 17.19 20.63
CA LYS A 149 3.61 16.03 20.80
C LYS A 149 3.42 15.31 19.46
N ILE A 150 3.86 14.06 19.39
CA ILE A 150 3.78 13.24 18.17
C ILE A 150 3.02 11.94 18.44
N ALA A 151 1.94 11.75 17.70
CA ALA A 151 1.24 10.47 17.60
C ALA A 151 1.71 9.81 16.30
N ALA A 152 2.52 8.76 16.42
CA ALA A 152 3.13 8.09 15.29
C ALA A 152 2.55 6.68 15.07
N PHE A 153 2.46 6.25 13.82
CA PHE A 153 1.74 5.02 13.42
C PHE A 153 2.54 4.21 12.37
N ASP A 154 2.37 2.89 12.33
CA ASP A 154 2.59 2.10 11.10
C ASP A 154 1.35 2.19 10.16
N LEU A 155 1.49 1.68 8.94
CA LEU A 155 0.45 1.61 7.93
C LEU A 155 -0.24 0.24 7.85
N ASP A 156 0.53 -0.83 7.62
CA ASP A 156 0.09 -2.13 7.11
C ASP A 156 -0.13 -3.13 8.25
N GLY A 157 -1.38 -3.30 8.67
CA GLY A 157 -1.77 -4.02 9.89
C GLY A 157 -2.21 -3.08 11.03
N THR A 158 -1.95 -1.77 10.88
CA THR A 158 -2.18 -0.76 11.91
C THR A 158 -3.28 0.25 11.55
N LEU A 159 -3.11 1.06 10.49
CA LEU A 159 -4.16 1.96 10.02
C LEU A 159 -5.04 1.27 8.97
N VAL A 160 -4.41 0.45 8.11
CA VAL A 160 -5.07 -0.23 6.99
C VAL A 160 -4.70 -1.70 6.89
N GLU A 161 -5.61 -2.44 6.28
CA GLU A 161 -5.58 -3.89 6.11
C GLU A 161 -5.78 -4.25 4.63
N VAL A 162 -5.19 -5.36 4.16
CA VAL A 162 -5.34 -5.77 2.76
C VAL A 162 -6.79 -6.19 2.50
N LYS A 163 -7.50 -5.44 1.65
CA LYS A 163 -8.94 -5.69 1.38
C LYS A 163 -9.16 -7.08 0.78
N SER A 164 -8.28 -7.52 -0.10
CA SER A 164 -8.28 -8.85 -0.70
C SER A 164 -7.76 -9.96 0.22
N GLY A 165 -7.38 -9.68 1.47
CA GLY A 165 -6.84 -10.68 2.42
C GLY A 165 -5.66 -11.50 1.89
N ALA A 166 -4.94 -10.96 0.91
CA ALA A 166 -3.61 -11.42 0.52
C ALA A 166 -2.58 -10.86 1.52
N GLN A 167 -1.38 -11.44 1.56
CA GLN A 167 -0.28 -10.93 2.39
C GLN A 167 0.18 -9.53 1.97
N PHE A 168 0.02 -9.18 0.69
CA PHE A 168 0.39 -7.88 0.14
C PHE A 168 -0.73 -7.32 -0.76
N PRO A 169 -0.92 -5.99 -0.81
CA PRO A 169 -1.91 -5.36 -1.70
C PRO A 169 -1.61 -5.62 -3.17
N LYS A 170 -2.62 -5.98 -3.95
CA LYS A 170 -2.47 -6.26 -5.39
C LYS A 170 -2.42 -4.99 -6.24
N HIS A 171 -3.15 -3.95 -5.83
CA HIS A 171 -3.29 -2.66 -6.48
C HIS A 171 -3.52 -1.54 -5.45
N ALA A 172 -3.43 -0.27 -5.86
CA ALA A 172 -3.51 0.89 -4.95
C ALA A 172 -4.76 0.87 -4.06
N GLY A 173 -5.95 0.54 -4.60
CA GLY A 173 -7.20 0.41 -3.84
C GLY A 173 -7.43 -0.94 -3.14
N ASP A 174 -6.42 -1.80 -2.97
CA ASP A 174 -6.54 -3.12 -2.30
C ASP A 174 -6.37 -3.01 -0.78
N TRP A 175 -7.00 -2.00 -0.17
CA TRP A 175 -6.94 -1.74 1.26
C TRP A 175 -8.33 -1.40 1.82
N ARG A 176 -8.47 -1.58 3.14
CA ARG A 176 -9.58 -1.10 3.96
C ARG A 176 -9.01 -0.57 5.27
N TRP A 177 -9.75 0.28 5.98
CA TRP A 177 -9.37 0.65 7.36
C TRP A 177 -9.24 -0.60 8.24
N PHE A 178 -8.30 -0.59 9.19
CA PHE A 178 -8.15 -1.64 10.21
C PHE A 178 -9.47 -1.85 10.96
N ASN A 179 -10.14 -0.76 11.33
CA ASN A 179 -11.57 -0.70 11.63
C ASN A 179 -12.12 0.72 11.37
N LYS A 180 -13.45 0.90 11.42
CA LYS A 180 -14.12 2.20 11.23
C LYS A 180 -13.70 3.31 12.21
N LYS A 181 -13.09 2.98 13.36
CA LYS A 181 -12.65 3.98 14.36
C LYS A 181 -11.31 4.61 14.03
N VAL A 182 -10.56 4.09 13.03
CA VAL A 182 -9.25 4.65 12.68
C VAL A 182 -9.33 6.15 12.30
N PRO A 183 -10.22 6.59 11.38
CA PRO A 183 -10.32 8.01 11.04
C PRO A 183 -10.76 8.88 12.23
N GLU A 184 -11.73 8.39 13.02
CA GLU A 184 -12.22 9.06 14.24
C GLU A 184 -11.08 9.29 15.24
N LYS A 185 -10.24 8.28 15.48
CA LYS A 185 -9.10 8.37 16.40
C LYS A 185 -7.96 9.23 15.89
N LEU A 186 -7.70 9.24 14.59
CA LEU A 186 -6.72 10.16 14.00
C LEU A 186 -7.17 11.63 14.18
N ALA A 187 -8.46 11.91 14.00
CA ALA A 187 -9.03 13.22 14.29
C ALA A 187 -8.92 13.59 15.77
N GLU A 188 -9.31 12.68 16.68
CA GLU A 188 -9.21 12.88 18.13
C GLU A 188 -7.77 13.22 18.57
N PHE A 189 -6.75 12.56 18.01
CA PHE A 189 -5.36 12.90 18.30
C PHE A 189 -4.95 14.27 17.73
N SER A 190 -5.40 14.62 16.52
CA SER A 190 -5.16 15.95 15.95
C SER A 190 -5.80 17.06 16.80
N GLU A 191 -7.03 16.86 17.28
CA GLU A 191 -7.74 17.77 18.19
C GLU A 191 -7.06 17.88 19.56
N GLN A 192 -6.48 16.79 20.07
CA GLN A 192 -5.61 16.79 21.25
C GLN A 192 -4.24 17.47 21.01
N GLY A 193 -4.01 18.07 19.85
CA GLY A 193 -2.81 18.81 19.50
C GLY A 193 -1.59 17.91 19.26
N TYR A 194 -1.79 16.68 18.78
CA TYR A 194 -0.70 15.84 18.28
C TYR A 194 -0.42 16.10 16.80
N LYS A 195 0.86 16.19 16.44
CA LYS A 195 1.29 15.98 15.05
C LYS A 195 1.16 14.49 14.72
N LEU A 196 0.44 14.18 13.65
CA LEU A 196 0.26 12.82 13.15
C LEU A 196 1.42 12.44 12.21
N VAL A 197 2.08 11.31 12.46
CA VAL A 197 3.21 10.84 11.64
C VAL A 197 3.07 9.36 11.27
N LEU A 198 3.32 9.00 10.01
CA LEU A 198 3.34 7.63 9.52
C LEU A 198 4.78 7.17 9.26
N PHE A 199 5.19 6.04 9.85
CA PHE A 199 6.50 5.41 9.64
C PHE A 199 6.30 3.99 9.13
N THR A 200 6.52 3.74 7.84
CA THR A 200 6.18 2.43 7.21
C THR A 200 7.34 1.73 6.49
N ASN A 201 7.40 0.41 6.65
CA ASN A 201 8.48 -0.48 6.19
C ASN A 201 8.15 -1.16 4.83
N GLN A 202 8.36 -0.49 3.70
CA GLN A 202 7.86 -0.93 2.38
C GLN A 202 8.85 -1.80 1.60
N GLY A 203 8.92 -3.09 1.96
CA GLY A 203 9.88 -4.05 1.38
C GLY A 203 9.69 -4.41 -0.11
N SER A 204 8.56 -4.02 -0.72
CA SER A 204 8.34 -4.11 -2.17
C SER A 204 9.18 -3.08 -2.95
N ILE A 205 9.56 -1.98 -2.32
CA ILE A 205 10.44 -0.96 -2.87
C ILE A 205 11.89 -1.41 -2.63
N LYS A 206 12.61 -1.69 -3.71
CA LYS A 206 14.06 -1.99 -3.70
C LYS A 206 14.82 -0.75 -4.20
N SER A 207 15.94 -0.93 -4.91
CA SER A 207 16.82 0.15 -5.40
C SER A 207 16.23 1.15 -6.42
N ALA A 208 14.92 1.18 -6.63
CA ALA A 208 14.25 2.09 -7.56
C ALA A 208 13.18 2.90 -6.79
N LEU A 209 13.62 3.98 -6.14
CA LEU A 209 12.79 4.83 -5.27
C LEU A 209 11.69 5.60 -6.04
N GLY A 210 11.86 5.80 -7.35
CA GLY A 210 10.81 6.28 -8.28
C GLY A 210 10.15 5.17 -9.11
N GLY A 211 10.41 3.90 -8.81
CA GLY A 211 9.91 2.77 -9.60
C GLY A 211 8.43 2.44 -9.38
N VAL A 212 7.88 1.53 -10.20
CA VAL A 212 6.47 1.08 -10.14
C VAL A 212 6.04 0.64 -8.74
N ALA A 213 6.92 -0.02 -7.99
CA ALA A 213 6.62 -0.43 -6.61
C ALA A 213 6.45 0.78 -5.67
N ALA A 214 7.32 1.79 -5.77
CA ALA A 214 7.19 3.02 -5.01
C ALA A 214 5.93 3.80 -5.40
N LYS A 215 5.62 3.90 -6.70
CA LYS A 215 4.39 4.53 -7.17
C LYS A 215 3.14 3.87 -6.58
N LYS A 216 3.06 2.54 -6.55
CA LYS A 216 1.92 1.82 -5.93
C LYS A 216 1.72 2.15 -4.46
N VAL A 217 2.81 2.36 -3.71
CA VAL A 217 2.77 2.74 -2.29
C VAL A 217 2.31 4.20 -2.15
N LYS A 218 2.88 5.11 -2.94
CA LYS A 218 2.51 6.55 -2.98
C LYS A 218 1.03 6.73 -3.35
N ASP A 219 0.58 6.09 -4.43
CA ASP A 219 -0.81 6.09 -4.89
C ASP A 219 -1.79 5.61 -3.79
N ARG A 220 -1.36 4.64 -2.96
CA ARG A 220 -2.17 4.14 -1.84
C ARG A 220 -2.25 5.14 -0.68
N ILE A 221 -1.14 5.78 -0.33
CA ILE A 221 -1.10 6.81 0.73
C ILE A 221 -1.92 8.03 0.30
N ASP A 222 -1.81 8.44 -0.96
CA ASP A 222 -2.60 9.54 -1.52
C ASP A 222 -4.11 9.16 -1.59
N ASP A 223 -4.49 7.89 -1.86
CA ASP A 223 -5.89 7.40 -1.75
C ASP A 223 -6.40 7.37 -0.29
N ILE A 224 -5.54 7.09 0.68
CA ILE A 224 -5.87 7.20 2.12
C ILE A 224 -6.15 8.65 2.49
N GLN A 225 -5.26 9.59 2.14
CA GLN A 225 -5.49 11.02 2.38
C GLN A 225 -6.77 11.50 1.71
N LYS A 226 -7.01 11.06 0.47
CA LYS A 226 -8.23 11.38 -0.27
C LYS A 226 -9.49 10.92 0.48
N LYS A 227 -9.52 9.69 1.03
CA LYS A 227 -10.69 9.20 1.78
C LYS A 227 -10.87 9.88 3.13
N LEU A 228 -9.80 10.21 3.85
CA LEU A 228 -9.92 11.04 5.06
C LEU A 228 -10.69 12.34 4.73
N LYS A 229 -10.28 13.04 3.67
CA LYS A 229 -10.93 14.29 3.23
C LYS A 229 -12.34 14.10 2.63
N GLU A 230 -12.54 13.16 1.71
CA GLU A 230 -13.80 13.05 0.94
C GLU A 230 -14.86 12.16 1.59
N GLU A 231 -14.46 11.02 2.17
CA GLU A 231 -15.38 10.03 2.77
C GLU A 231 -15.67 10.38 4.23
N HIS A 232 -14.63 10.70 5.01
CA HIS A 232 -14.76 11.00 6.44
C HIS A 232 -14.94 12.49 6.74
N ARG A 233 -14.74 13.39 5.76
CA ARG A 233 -14.80 14.86 5.89
C ARG A 233 -13.78 15.42 6.89
N LEU A 234 -12.63 14.76 7.00
CA LEU A 234 -11.53 15.10 7.90
C LEU A 234 -10.33 15.62 7.09
N GLU A 235 -10.06 16.92 7.19
CA GLU A 235 -8.84 17.52 6.62
C GLU A 235 -7.66 17.36 7.59
N LEU A 236 -7.23 16.11 7.81
CA LEU A 236 -6.13 15.83 8.74
C LEU A 236 -4.77 16.13 8.10
N PRO A 237 -3.95 16.99 8.72
CA PRO A 237 -2.54 17.11 8.38
C PRO A 237 -1.76 15.94 9.02
N TRP A 238 -0.97 15.25 8.20
CA TRP A 238 -0.07 14.19 8.65
C TRP A 238 1.19 14.14 7.78
N GLN A 239 2.27 13.61 8.34
CA GLN A 239 3.57 13.53 7.69
C GLN A 239 3.97 12.08 7.51
N VAL A 240 4.42 11.69 6.32
CA VAL A 240 4.61 10.28 5.95
C VAL A 240 6.06 10.00 5.56
N PHE A 241 6.63 8.95 6.17
CA PHE A 241 7.97 8.45 5.91
C PHE A 241 7.92 6.97 5.53
N ILE A 242 8.62 6.62 4.45
CA ILE A 242 8.61 5.29 3.83
C ILE A 242 10.05 4.79 3.76
N ALA A 243 10.32 3.67 4.43
CA ALA A 243 11.60 2.96 4.41
C ALA A 243 11.56 1.78 3.42
N PRO A 244 12.27 1.84 2.27
CA PRO A 244 12.40 0.72 1.34
C PRO A 244 13.19 -0.46 1.93
N ALA A 245 13.30 -1.56 1.18
CA ALA A 245 14.28 -2.62 1.45
C ALA A 245 15.51 -2.44 0.54
N MET A 246 16.42 -1.54 0.94
CA MET A 246 17.66 -1.28 0.20
C MET A 246 18.80 -2.24 0.57
N ALA A 247 19.04 -2.41 1.88
CA ALA A 247 20.11 -3.23 2.42
C ALA A 247 19.71 -3.84 3.78
N PRO A 248 20.33 -4.96 4.21
CA PRO A 248 20.26 -5.41 5.60
C PRO A 248 20.82 -4.33 6.54
N GLY A 249 20.16 -4.09 7.67
CA GLY A 249 20.62 -3.10 8.67
C GLY A 249 20.44 -1.63 8.27
N ASP A 250 19.59 -1.34 7.29
CA ASP A 250 19.26 0.03 6.86
C ASP A 250 18.77 0.89 8.03
N PRO A 251 19.43 2.02 8.39
CA PRO A 251 19.06 2.84 9.53
C PRO A 251 17.65 3.42 9.43
N MET A 252 17.11 3.60 8.23
CA MET A 252 15.75 4.11 8.02
C MET A 252 14.69 3.03 8.28
N ARG A 253 15.03 1.75 8.21
CA ARG A 253 14.06 0.66 8.32
C ARG A 253 13.84 0.26 9.78
N LYS A 254 12.58 0.27 10.24
CA LYS A 254 12.21 -0.22 11.58
C LYS A 254 12.71 -1.67 11.75
N PRO A 255 13.34 -2.04 12.87
CA PRO A 255 13.32 -1.35 14.17
C PRO A 255 14.29 -0.18 14.34
N ALA A 256 15.14 0.15 13.36
CA ALA A 256 16.08 1.27 13.50
C ALA A 256 15.35 2.63 13.56
N PRO A 257 15.76 3.58 14.43
CA PRO A 257 15.05 4.83 14.67
C PRO A 257 15.33 5.93 13.61
N GLY A 258 15.86 5.59 12.43
CA GLY A 258 16.35 6.56 11.46
C GLY A 258 15.26 7.50 10.92
N MET A 259 14.08 6.97 10.56
CA MET A 259 12.97 7.82 10.11
C MET A 259 12.54 8.82 11.19
N TRP A 260 12.50 8.41 12.47
CA TRP A 260 12.17 9.32 13.58
C TRP A 260 13.23 10.41 13.72
N ARG A 261 14.52 10.04 13.71
CA ARG A 261 15.64 10.99 13.81
C ARG A 261 15.61 11.99 12.67
N PHE A 262 15.40 11.53 11.44
CA PHE A 262 15.28 12.39 10.27
C PHE A 262 14.09 13.36 10.40
N MET A 263 12.91 12.85 10.79
CA MET A 263 11.72 13.67 11.02
C MET A 263 11.98 14.77 12.06
N ALA A 264 12.54 14.42 13.22
CA ALA A 264 12.82 15.37 14.29
C ALA A 264 13.89 16.42 13.92
N GLN A 265 14.89 16.02 13.12
CA GLN A 265 16.00 16.90 12.72
C GLN A 265 15.67 17.81 11.53
N HIS A 266 14.88 17.33 10.56
CA HIS A 266 14.70 18.00 9.26
C HIS A 266 13.24 18.36 8.95
N CYS A 267 12.26 17.69 9.54
CA CYS A 267 10.85 17.79 9.15
C CYS A 267 9.94 18.27 10.30
N ASN A 268 10.51 18.82 11.38
CA ASN A 268 9.76 19.31 12.54
C ASN A 268 10.12 20.74 12.98
N GLY A 269 10.56 21.59 12.03
CA GLY A 269 10.76 23.04 12.26
C GLY A 269 11.70 23.43 13.40
N GLY A 270 12.62 22.54 13.80
CA GLY A 270 13.49 22.74 14.97
C GLY A 270 12.84 22.44 16.33
N THR A 271 11.53 22.18 16.38
CA THR A 271 10.83 21.77 17.61
C THR A 271 11.27 20.35 18.02
N GLN A 272 11.79 20.21 19.23
CA GLN A 272 12.19 18.92 19.78
C GLN A 272 10.96 18.15 20.30
N PRO A 273 10.78 16.86 19.94
CA PRO A 273 9.71 16.04 20.50
C PRO A 273 9.85 15.80 22.01
N ASP A 274 8.76 15.95 22.78
CA ASP A 274 8.70 15.43 24.15
C ASP A 274 8.40 13.93 24.10
N LEU A 275 9.45 13.12 24.23
CA LEU A 275 9.36 11.66 24.14
C LEU A 275 8.40 11.04 25.17
N LYS A 276 8.10 11.72 26.29
CA LYS A 276 7.14 11.24 27.31
C LYS A 276 5.69 11.42 26.87
N GLN A 277 5.42 12.42 26.04
CA GLN A 277 4.10 12.66 25.47
C GLN A 277 3.92 11.97 24.12
N CYS A 278 5.01 11.65 23.42
CA CYS A 278 4.98 10.92 22.16
C CYS A 278 4.67 9.42 22.35
N PHE A 279 4.04 8.82 21.33
CA PHE A 279 3.82 7.38 21.27
C PHE A 279 3.85 6.84 19.83
N PHE A 280 4.14 5.55 19.70
CA PHE A 280 4.06 4.79 18.45
C PHE A 280 2.97 3.73 18.53
N VAL A 281 2.17 3.59 17.48
CA VAL A 281 1.16 2.55 17.31
C VAL A 281 1.59 1.62 16.18
N GLY A 282 1.65 0.31 16.43
CA GLY A 282 2.08 -0.68 15.43
C GLY A 282 1.65 -2.10 15.78
N ASP A 283 1.38 -2.93 14.79
CA ASP A 283 1.00 -4.34 14.97
C ASP A 283 2.20 -5.28 15.13
N ALA A 284 3.42 -4.83 14.78
CA ALA A 284 4.66 -5.58 15.02
C ALA A 284 5.10 -5.51 16.50
N ASP A 285 4.25 -6.05 17.38
CA ASP A 285 4.41 -6.06 18.85
C ASP A 285 5.26 -7.22 19.41
N GLY A 286 5.65 -8.19 18.57
CA GLY A 286 6.44 -9.35 18.99
C GLY A 286 5.69 -10.41 19.80
N THR A 287 4.36 -10.36 19.89
CA THR A 287 3.55 -11.45 20.46
C THR A 287 3.53 -12.67 19.54
N ALA A 288 3.12 -13.84 20.06
CA ALA A 288 3.07 -15.09 19.30
C ALA A 288 2.09 -15.10 18.09
N GLY A 289 1.32 -14.03 17.90
CA GLY A 289 0.48 -13.80 16.72
C GLY A 289 1.00 -12.72 15.77
N SER A 290 2.04 -11.98 16.11
CA SER A 290 2.55 -10.88 15.28
C SER A 290 3.57 -11.34 14.25
N HIS A 291 3.66 -10.62 13.12
CA HIS A 291 4.57 -10.94 12.02
C HIS A 291 6.03 -10.56 12.33
N SER A 292 6.26 -9.64 13.28
CA SER A 292 7.60 -9.26 13.78
C SER A 292 7.49 -8.47 15.09
N SER A 293 8.62 -8.09 15.66
CA SER A 293 8.74 -7.16 16.81
C SER A 293 9.15 -5.73 16.39
N SER A 294 9.17 -5.43 15.09
CA SER A 294 9.87 -4.24 14.57
C SER A 294 9.28 -2.89 15.00
N ASP A 295 7.99 -2.84 15.38
CA ASP A 295 7.33 -1.61 15.82
C ASP A 295 7.55 -1.35 17.32
N LEU A 296 7.44 -2.41 18.14
CA LEU A 296 7.79 -2.37 19.55
C LEU A 296 9.27 -1.99 19.75
N GLU A 297 10.15 -2.59 18.95
CA GLU A 297 11.58 -2.29 18.99
C GLU A 297 11.91 -0.89 18.46
N PHE A 298 11.19 -0.40 17.44
CA PHE A 298 11.31 1.00 16.98
C PHE A 298 10.93 1.99 18.08
N ALA A 299 9.78 1.79 18.74
CA ALA A 299 9.34 2.64 19.84
C ALA A 299 10.37 2.67 20.99
N LYS A 300 10.92 1.49 21.35
CA LYS A 300 12.01 1.36 22.34
C LYS A 300 13.30 2.06 21.90
N ALA A 301 13.71 1.93 20.64
CA ALA A 301 14.93 2.53 20.10
C ALA A 301 14.84 4.07 19.96
N VAL A 302 13.62 4.61 19.87
CA VAL A 302 13.32 6.04 19.94
C VAL A 302 13.19 6.52 21.39
N GLY A 303 12.66 5.69 22.30
CA GLY A 303 12.40 6.04 23.70
C GLY A 303 11.00 6.59 23.96
N ILE A 304 10.01 6.18 23.17
CA ILE A 304 8.60 6.60 23.26
C ILE A 304 7.68 5.45 23.66
N ALA A 305 6.48 5.77 24.16
CA ALA A 305 5.50 4.74 24.51
C ALA A 305 5.06 3.93 23.28
N PHE A 306 4.90 2.62 23.43
CA PHE A 306 4.33 1.75 22.40
C PHE A 306 2.87 1.41 22.73
N LYS A 307 2.02 1.28 21.72
CA LYS A 307 0.64 0.83 21.82
C LYS A 307 0.28 -0.08 20.64
N THR A 308 -0.62 -1.03 20.84
CA THR A 308 -1.14 -1.84 19.73
C THR A 308 -2.33 -1.16 19.03
N PRO A 309 -2.61 -1.48 17.75
CA PRO A 309 -3.81 -1.00 17.06
C PRO A 309 -5.09 -1.39 17.80
N THR A 310 -5.10 -2.57 18.44
CA THR A 310 -6.23 -3.07 19.23
C THR A 310 -6.48 -2.22 20.48
N GLU A 311 -5.43 -1.73 21.17
CA GLU A 311 -5.56 -0.82 22.31
C GLU A 311 -6.11 0.55 21.91
N VAL A 312 -5.69 1.07 20.75
CA VAL A 312 -5.99 2.44 20.31
C VAL A 312 -7.33 2.53 19.57
N PHE A 313 -7.57 1.61 18.65
CA PHE A 313 -8.74 1.60 17.77
C PHE A 313 -9.80 0.58 18.17
N GLY A 314 -9.51 -0.35 19.10
CA GLY A 314 -10.34 -1.52 19.36
C GLY A 314 -10.09 -2.67 18.38
N PRO A 315 -10.85 -3.78 18.43
CA PRO A 315 -10.61 -4.94 17.56
C PRO A 315 -10.74 -4.59 16.07
N MET A 316 -9.98 -5.29 15.23
CA MET A 316 -10.01 -5.17 13.77
C MET A 316 -11.39 -5.53 13.21
N GLU A 317 -11.85 -4.81 12.18
CA GLU A 317 -13.07 -5.15 11.43
C GLU A 317 -12.78 -5.99 10.17
N GLY A 318 -13.56 -7.05 10.01
CA GLY A 318 -13.37 -8.05 8.97
C GLY A 318 -12.36 -9.13 9.36
N LYS A 319 -11.80 -9.81 8.37
CA LYS A 319 -10.83 -10.90 8.60
C LYS A 319 -9.43 -10.35 8.45
N ALA A 320 -8.60 -10.48 9.47
CA ALA A 320 -7.16 -10.23 9.36
C ALA A 320 -6.58 -10.98 8.14
N SER A 321 -5.67 -10.35 7.41
CA SER A 321 -4.85 -11.10 6.46
C SER A 321 -3.88 -11.97 7.24
N LEU A 322 -4.29 -13.20 7.57
CA LEU A 322 -3.42 -14.16 8.24
C LEU A 322 -2.14 -14.34 7.42
N SER A 323 -0.99 -14.31 8.09
CA SER A 323 0.33 -14.42 7.48
C SER A 323 0.53 -15.77 6.78
N SER A 324 1.54 -15.87 5.92
CA SER A 324 1.95 -17.16 5.35
C SER A 324 2.32 -18.18 6.44
N GLU A 325 2.96 -17.70 7.51
CA GLU A 325 3.42 -18.46 8.67
C GLU A 325 2.25 -18.87 9.56
N GLN A 326 1.30 -17.97 9.82
CA GLN A 326 0.07 -18.27 10.57
C GLN A 326 -0.80 -19.30 9.86
N ARG A 327 -0.96 -19.19 8.53
CA ARG A 327 -1.66 -20.21 7.74
C ARG A 327 -0.91 -21.52 7.77
N LYS A 328 0.42 -21.51 7.63
CA LYS A 328 1.25 -22.72 7.71
C LYS A 328 1.10 -23.39 9.08
N ALA A 329 1.22 -22.64 10.17
CA ALA A 329 1.07 -23.14 11.54
C ALA A 329 -0.34 -23.69 11.81
N ALA A 330 -1.39 -23.03 11.33
CA ALA A 330 -2.76 -23.52 11.40
C ALA A 330 -2.97 -24.83 10.61
N MET A 331 -2.39 -24.93 9.42
CA MET A 331 -2.39 -26.17 8.63
C MET A 331 -1.57 -27.28 9.30
N GLU A 332 -0.43 -26.97 9.91
CA GLU A 332 0.43 -27.92 10.63
C GLU A 332 -0.25 -28.45 11.92
N ALA A 333 -0.93 -27.57 12.66
CA ALA A 333 -1.83 -27.94 13.75
C ALA A 333 -3.01 -28.81 13.25
N ALA A 334 -3.55 -28.52 12.06
CA ALA A 334 -4.60 -29.35 11.46
C ALA A 334 -4.09 -30.76 11.11
N HIS A 335 -2.93 -30.86 10.44
CA HIS A 335 -2.30 -32.14 10.08
C HIS A 335 -1.91 -32.99 11.29
N SER A 336 -1.50 -32.38 12.40
CA SER A 336 -1.15 -33.07 13.65
C SER A 336 -2.35 -33.43 14.53
N GLY A 337 -3.59 -33.13 14.10
CA GLY A 337 -4.80 -33.40 14.89
C GLY A 337 -5.04 -32.42 16.05
N ALA A 338 -4.18 -31.41 16.22
CA ALA A 338 -4.23 -30.45 17.31
C ALA A 338 -5.21 -29.27 17.08
N ALA A 339 -5.73 -29.10 15.86
CA ALA A 339 -6.68 -28.03 15.54
C ALA A 339 -8.14 -28.46 15.76
N PRO A 340 -9.06 -27.55 16.14
CA PRO A 340 -10.48 -27.87 16.39
C PRO A 340 -11.22 -28.49 15.20
N ASN A 341 -10.70 -28.30 13.98
CA ASN A 341 -11.32 -28.67 12.71
C ASN A 341 -10.43 -29.57 11.83
N SER A 342 -9.40 -30.22 12.40
CA SER A 342 -8.41 -31.04 11.67
C SER A 342 -9.02 -31.97 10.62
N GLU A 343 -10.06 -32.71 10.96
CA GLU A 343 -10.68 -33.70 10.07
C GLU A 343 -11.37 -33.05 8.85
N LEU A 344 -12.07 -31.93 9.07
CA LEU A 344 -12.66 -31.10 8.00
C LEU A 344 -11.60 -30.53 7.05
N VAL A 345 -10.45 -30.10 7.59
CA VAL A 345 -9.33 -29.58 6.80
C VAL A 345 -8.77 -30.68 5.90
N LEU A 346 -8.48 -31.86 6.46
CA LEU A 346 -7.95 -33.01 5.74
C LEU A 346 -8.88 -33.47 4.61
N GLN A 347 -10.20 -33.48 4.82
CA GLN A 347 -11.15 -33.83 3.76
C GLN A 347 -11.19 -32.79 2.63
N PHE A 348 -11.12 -31.48 2.92
CA PHE A 348 -11.03 -30.44 1.88
C PHE A 348 -9.68 -30.44 1.14
N GLU A 349 -8.58 -30.81 1.81
CA GLU A 349 -7.31 -31.05 1.12
C GLU A 349 -7.37 -32.27 0.20
N GLN A 350 -8.00 -33.36 0.63
CA GLN A 350 -8.15 -34.55 -0.21
C GLN A 350 -8.98 -34.24 -1.46
N LEU A 351 -10.14 -33.59 -1.30
CA LEU A 351 -10.93 -33.08 -2.43
C LEU A 351 -10.14 -32.17 -3.37
N SER A 352 -9.23 -31.35 -2.82
CA SER A 352 -8.32 -30.54 -3.64
C SER A 352 -7.34 -31.40 -4.45
N LYS A 353 -6.73 -32.43 -3.83
CA LYS A 353 -5.79 -33.36 -4.48
C LYS A 353 -6.51 -34.14 -5.59
N ASP A 354 -7.64 -34.76 -5.27
CA ASP A 354 -8.44 -35.56 -6.21
C ASP A 354 -8.87 -34.71 -7.42
N THR A 355 -9.31 -33.47 -7.19
CA THR A 355 -9.66 -32.55 -8.29
C THR A 355 -8.43 -32.13 -9.11
N PHE A 356 -7.24 -31.99 -8.52
CA PHE A 356 -6.01 -31.72 -9.28
C PHE A 356 -5.56 -32.93 -10.11
N GLU A 357 -5.69 -34.16 -9.61
CA GLU A 357 -5.41 -35.37 -10.40
C GLU A 357 -6.44 -35.55 -11.53
N ALA A 358 -7.72 -35.24 -11.29
CA ALA A 358 -8.74 -35.24 -12.32
C ALA A 358 -8.44 -34.17 -13.42
N VAL A 359 -7.99 -32.97 -13.05
CA VAL A 359 -7.49 -31.96 -14.01
C VAL A 359 -6.33 -32.47 -14.85
N LYS A 360 -5.35 -33.20 -14.27
CA LYS A 360 -4.25 -33.81 -15.04
C LYS A 360 -4.74 -34.89 -16.01
N ARG A 361 -5.81 -35.61 -15.66
CA ARG A 361 -6.50 -36.58 -16.55
C ARG A 361 -7.32 -35.90 -17.66
N GLY A 362 -7.44 -34.56 -17.65
CA GLY A 362 -8.29 -33.80 -18.58
C GLY A 362 -9.75 -33.64 -18.13
N GLU A 363 -10.08 -34.16 -16.95
CA GLU A 363 -11.46 -34.30 -16.42
C GLU A 363 -11.63 -33.45 -15.16
N GLY A 364 -11.54 -32.11 -15.26
CA GLY A 364 -11.76 -31.28 -14.07
C GLY A 364 -11.53 -29.79 -14.26
N ASP A 365 -11.69 -29.06 -13.15
CA ASP A 365 -11.50 -27.61 -13.08
C ASP A 365 -10.39 -27.24 -12.07
N ALA A 366 -9.33 -26.63 -12.57
CA ALA A 366 -8.20 -26.13 -11.77
C ALA A 366 -8.59 -24.99 -10.82
N PHE A 367 -9.63 -24.20 -11.17
CA PHE A 367 -10.20 -23.19 -10.27
C PHE A 367 -10.91 -23.86 -9.10
N ARG A 368 -11.66 -24.94 -9.34
CA ARG A 368 -12.33 -25.74 -8.30
C ARG A 368 -11.34 -26.43 -7.35
N ALA A 369 -10.29 -27.05 -7.87
CA ALA A 369 -9.22 -27.61 -7.04
C ALA A 369 -8.58 -26.51 -6.16
N SER A 370 -8.22 -25.37 -6.78
CA SER A 370 -7.70 -24.19 -6.07
C SER A 370 -8.69 -23.56 -5.08
N ALA A 371 -10.00 -23.80 -5.23
CA ALA A 371 -11.02 -23.36 -4.29
C ALA A 371 -11.07 -24.28 -3.07
N TYR A 372 -11.05 -25.61 -3.24
CA TYR A 372 -11.03 -26.55 -2.12
C TYR A 372 -9.80 -26.37 -1.23
N LYS A 373 -8.61 -26.13 -1.81
CA LYS A 373 -7.41 -25.75 -1.03
C LYS A 373 -7.63 -24.51 -0.17
N LYS A 374 -8.23 -23.45 -0.72
CA LYS A 374 -8.54 -22.21 0.03
C LYS A 374 -9.59 -22.42 1.12
N VAL A 375 -10.50 -23.39 0.94
CA VAL A 375 -11.44 -23.78 1.98
C VAL A 375 -10.71 -24.51 3.11
N ALA A 376 -9.83 -25.47 2.81
CA ALA A 376 -8.99 -26.12 3.83
C ALA A 376 -8.18 -25.09 4.67
N GLU A 377 -7.47 -24.17 3.99
CA GLU A 377 -6.78 -23.06 4.65
C GLU A 377 -7.72 -22.22 5.56
N ALA A 378 -8.92 -21.90 5.08
CA ALA A 378 -9.90 -21.13 5.86
C ALA A 378 -10.45 -21.89 7.08
N LEU A 379 -10.71 -23.21 6.96
CA LEU A 379 -11.21 -24.05 8.04
C LEU A 379 -10.13 -24.31 9.10
N ALA A 380 -8.87 -24.48 8.70
CA ALA A 380 -7.73 -24.66 9.61
C ALA A 380 -7.51 -23.43 10.49
N THR A 381 -7.75 -22.24 9.93
CA THR A 381 -7.62 -20.96 10.63
C THR A 381 -8.86 -20.54 11.44
N PHE A 382 -9.92 -21.35 11.44
CA PHE A 382 -11.13 -21.04 12.22
C PHE A 382 -10.95 -21.48 13.68
N PRO A 383 -11.09 -20.57 14.67
CA PRO A 383 -10.58 -20.78 16.03
C PRO A 383 -11.45 -21.69 16.92
N SER A 384 -12.69 -21.98 16.52
CA SER A 384 -13.60 -22.84 17.27
C SER A 384 -14.00 -24.07 16.47
N LYS A 385 -14.53 -25.10 17.14
CA LYS A 385 -15.03 -26.30 16.45
C LYS A 385 -16.27 -25.93 15.62
N ILE A 386 -16.27 -26.33 14.36
CA ILE A 386 -17.36 -26.05 13.43
C ILE A 386 -18.56 -26.95 13.76
N THR A 387 -19.75 -26.35 13.79
CA THR A 387 -21.03 -26.96 14.16
C THR A 387 -22.15 -26.38 13.30
N THR A 388 -23.34 -26.98 13.38
CA THR A 388 -24.53 -26.47 12.70
C THR A 388 -24.95 -25.08 13.19
N ALA A 389 -24.58 -24.68 14.42
CA ALA A 389 -24.88 -23.36 14.98
C ALA A 389 -23.98 -22.24 14.40
N ASN A 390 -22.68 -22.47 14.26
CA ASN A 390 -21.72 -21.46 13.76
C ASN A 390 -21.46 -21.54 12.23
N LEU A 391 -22.19 -22.39 11.50
CA LEU A 391 -22.13 -22.49 10.02
C LEU A 391 -22.28 -21.13 9.31
N LYS A 392 -23.06 -20.20 9.85
CA LYS A 392 -23.18 -18.82 9.30
C LYS A 392 -21.89 -18.01 9.39
N GLU A 393 -20.98 -18.35 10.31
CA GLU A 393 -19.67 -17.71 10.49
C GLU A 393 -18.64 -18.35 9.58
N VAL A 394 -18.65 -19.68 9.45
CA VAL A 394 -17.89 -20.42 8.43
C VAL A 394 -18.24 -19.92 7.03
N GLY A 395 -19.52 -19.68 6.77
CA GLY A 395 -20.01 -19.09 5.54
C GLY A 395 -19.58 -17.65 5.28
N LYS A 396 -19.16 -16.91 6.32
CA LYS A 396 -18.54 -15.61 6.15
C LYS A 396 -17.07 -15.76 5.72
N LEU A 397 -16.38 -16.88 5.97
CA LEU A 397 -14.93 -17.04 5.72
C LEU A 397 -14.54 -16.82 4.25
N LYS A 398 -13.32 -16.31 4.03
CA LYS A 398 -12.88 -15.91 2.69
C LYS A 398 -12.37 -17.13 1.92
N GLY A 399 -13.04 -17.45 0.82
CA GLY A 399 -12.76 -18.65 0.02
C GLY A 399 -13.84 -19.73 0.17
N VAL A 400 -14.68 -19.64 1.20
CA VAL A 400 -15.83 -20.53 1.39
C VAL A 400 -17.03 -19.97 0.60
N GLY A 401 -17.33 -20.58 -0.55
CA GLY A 401 -18.54 -20.30 -1.32
C GLY A 401 -19.72 -21.18 -0.88
N LYS A 402 -20.93 -20.89 -1.38
CA LYS A 402 -22.16 -21.68 -1.08
C LYS A 402 -21.94 -23.19 -1.26
N GLY A 403 -21.43 -23.64 -2.41
CA GLY A 403 -21.18 -25.06 -2.66
C GLY A 403 -20.06 -25.70 -1.80
N SER A 404 -19.21 -24.91 -1.14
CA SER A 404 -18.26 -25.40 -0.13
C SER A 404 -18.91 -25.46 1.25
N LEU A 405 -19.72 -24.46 1.59
CA LEU A 405 -20.61 -24.44 2.76
C LEU A 405 -21.53 -25.67 2.79
N ASP A 406 -22.14 -26.02 1.66
CA ASP A 406 -23.01 -27.19 1.53
C ASP A 406 -22.24 -28.50 1.77
N LYS A 407 -20.97 -28.57 1.33
CA LYS A 407 -20.07 -29.69 1.63
C LYS A 407 -19.68 -29.76 3.12
N VAL A 408 -19.39 -28.63 3.77
CA VAL A 408 -19.19 -28.56 5.23
C VAL A 408 -20.46 -29.01 5.98
N LYS A 409 -21.65 -28.56 5.55
CA LYS A 409 -22.92 -28.97 6.14
C LYS A 409 -23.15 -30.47 6.01
N LYS A 410 -22.93 -31.05 4.82
CA LYS A 410 -22.99 -32.51 4.60
C LYS A 410 -22.04 -33.25 5.54
N TYR A 411 -20.78 -32.82 5.66
CA TYR A 411 -19.84 -33.43 6.61
C TYR A 411 -20.36 -33.43 8.05
N LEU A 412 -20.96 -32.34 8.53
CA LEU A 412 -21.54 -32.27 9.87
C LEU A 412 -22.77 -33.20 10.05
N GLU A 413 -23.40 -33.63 8.96
CA GLU A 413 -24.57 -34.52 8.95
C GLU A 413 -24.20 -36.00 8.76
N CYS A 414 -23.15 -36.32 7.98
CA CYS A 414 -22.78 -37.70 7.63
C CYS A 414 -21.29 -38.09 7.82
N GLY A 415 -20.47 -37.21 8.41
CA GLY A 415 -19.05 -37.43 8.70
C GLY A 415 -18.11 -37.48 7.48
N HIS A 416 -18.63 -37.36 6.26
CA HIS A 416 -17.83 -37.53 5.04
C HIS A 416 -18.28 -36.58 3.93
N ILE A 417 -17.33 -35.86 3.32
CA ILE A 417 -17.57 -35.11 2.10
C ILE A 417 -17.31 -36.04 0.90
N GLN A 418 -18.37 -36.62 0.36
CA GLN A 418 -18.26 -37.44 -0.86
C GLN A 418 -17.74 -36.60 -2.03
N GLY A 419 -16.68 -37.10 -2.68
CA GLY A 419 -16.32 -36.70 -4.04
C GLY A 419 -17.41 -37.11 -5.03
N GLU A 420 -17.49 -36.42 -6.17
CA GLU A 420 -18.58 -36.62 -7.14
C GLU A 420 -18.56 -38.00 -7.81
N GLU A 421 -17.39 -38.66 -7.90
CA GLU A 421 -17.23 -40.06 -8.31
C GLU A 421 -17.96 -41.04 -7.35
N GLY A 422 -17.90 -40.79 -6.03
CA GLY A 422 -18.57 -41.63 -5.02
C GLY A 422 -20.09 -41.53 -5.03
N ALA A 423 -20.64 -40.39 -5.45
CA ALA A 423 -22.08 -40.20 -5.59
C ALA A 423 -22.66 -41.04 -6.75
N GLN A 424 -21.89 -41.26 -7.82
CA GLN A 424 -22.30 -42.11 -8.94
C GLN A 424 -22.27 -43.61 -8.57
N ALA A 425 -21.25 -44.05 -7.83
CA ALA A 425 -21.19 -45.42 -7.30
C ALA A 425 -22.34 -45.73 -6.33
N ALA A 426 -22.62 -44.83 -5.38
CA ALA A 426 -23.73 -45.00 -4.43
C ALA A 426 -25.11 -44.96 -5.11
N ALA A 427 -25.30 -44.13 -6.14
CA ALA A 427 -26.52 -44.11 -6.94
C ALA A 427 -26.70 -45.45 -7.70
N ALA A 428 -25.64 -46.01 -8.26
CA ALA A 428 -25.68 -47.30 -8.93
C ALA A 428 -26.00 -48.46 -7.97
N GLU A 429 -25.45 -48.48 -6.75
CA GLU A 429 -25.82 -49.47 -5.73
C GLU A 429 -27.28 -49.36 -5.28
N GLN A 430 -27.78 -48.13 -5.04
CA GLN A 430 -29.18 -47.92 -4.69
C GLN A 430 -30.13 -48.37 -5.81
N GLN A 431 -29.78 -48.08 -7.07
CA GLN A 431 -30.56 -48.49 -8.23
C GLN A 431 -30.56 -50.02 -8.40
N GLN A 432 -29.42 -50.69 -8.23
CA GLN A 432 -29.36 -52.16 -8.19
C GLN A 432 -30.16 -52.76 -7.03
N HIS A 433 -30.20 -52.10 -5.86
CA HIS A 433 -30.98 -52.59 -4.73
C HIS A 433 -32.49 -52.44 -4.97
N GLN A 434 -32.93 -51.32 -5.58
CA GLN A 434 -34.31 -51.12 -6.02
C GLN A 434 -34.73 -52.14 -7.09
N GLU A 435 -33.89 -52.40 -8.09
CA GLU A 435 -34.19 -53.42 -9.11
C GLU A 435 -34.31 -54.83 -8.52
N LYS A 436 -33.42 -55.21 -7.59
CA LYS A 436 -33.50 -56.49 -6.87
C LYS A 436 -34.79 -56.60 -6.06
N PHE A 437 -35.19 -55.51 -5.39
CA PHE A 437 -36.44 -55.47 -4.63
C PHE A 437 -37.67 -55.56 -5.54
N SER A 438 -37.67 -54.86 -6.69
CA SER A 438 -38.76 -54.93 -7.68
C SER A 438 -38.92 -56.35 -8.23
N LYS A 439 -37.82 -56.99 -8.66
CA LYS A 439 -37.83 -58.37 -9.21
C LYS A 439 -38.28 -59.40 -8.18
N ALA A 440 -37.87 -59.26 -6.91
CA ALA A 440 -38.37 -60.12 -5.83
C ALA A 440 -39.88 -59.93 -5.58
N THR A 441 -40.38 -58.70 -5.73
CA THR A 441 -41.80 -58.36 -5.55
C THR A 441 -42.67 -58.88 -6.70
N GLU A 442 -42.19 -58.76 -7.94
CA GLU A 442 -42.85 -59.34 -9.13
C GLU A 442 -42.89 -60.87 -9.05
N ALA A 443 -41.78 -61.52 -8.68
CA ALA A 443 -41.74 -62.97 -8.49
C ALA A 443 -42.74 -63.44 -7.41
N ALA A 444 -42.89 -62.71 -6.30
CA ALA A 444 -43.86 -63.02 -5.26
C ALA A 444 -45.33 -62.87 -5.74
N MET A 445 -45.61 -61.93 -6.65
CA MET A 445 -46.95 -61.79 -7.27
C MET A 445 -47.23 -62.84 -8.36
N GLN A 446 -46.22 -63.52 -8.90
CA GLN A 446 -46.38 -64.54 -9.94
C GLN A 446 -46.70 -65.95 -9.36
N PHE A 447 -46.65 -66.10 -8.04
CA PHE A 447 -46.98 -67.32 -7.30
C PHE A 447 -48.24 -67.18 -6.42
N MET A 448 -49.02 -66.10 -6.60
CA MET A 448 -50.36 -65.91 -6.07
C MET A 448 -51.40 -65.96 -7.20
#